data_AF-A0A661G3E7-F1
#
_entry.id   AF-A0A661G3E7-F1
#
_cell.length_a   1.000
_cell.length_b   1.000
_cell.length_c   1.000
_cell.angle_alpha   90.00
_cell.angle_beta   90.00
_cell.angle_gamma   90.00
#
_symmetry.space_group_name_H-M   'P 1'
#
loop_
_entity.id
_entity.type
_entity.pdbx_description
1 polymer ?
#
loop_
_entity_poly.entity_id
_entity_poly.type
_entity_poly.pdbx_seq_one_letter_code
_entity_poly.pdbx_strand_id
1 'polypeptide(L)' 'MTIRVGINGFGRIGRMVFRAAQDFDDVEVVGIND' A
#
# COMPACT_ATOMS: atom_id res chain seq x y z
N MET A 1 2.03 16.43 2.83
CA MET A 1 1.16 16.14 1.67
C MET A 1 1.23 14.64 1.49
N THR A 2 0.10 13.93 1.53
CA THR A 2 0.10 12.46 1.61
C THR A 2 -0.08 11.86 0.22
N ILE A 3 0.78 10.92 -0.14
CA ILE A 3 0.72 10.13 -1.36
C ILE A 3 -0.29 9.00 -1.17
N ARG A 4 -1.35 9.01 -1.99
CA ARG A 4 -2.43 8.02 -1.93
C ARG A 4 -2.13 6.88 -2.91
N VAL A 5 -2.04 5.65 -2.41
CA VAL A 5 -1.65 4.47 -3.18
C VAL A 5 -2.78 3.44 -3.19
N GLY A 6 -3.11 2.92 -4.36
CA GLY A 6 -3.95 1.73 -4.51
C GLY A 6 -3.10 0.50 -4.82
N ILE A 7 -3.45 -0.66 -4.26
CA ILE A 7 -2.79 -1.95 -4.56
C ILE A 7 -3.77 -2.82 -5.36
N ASN A 8 -3.41 -3.20 -6.58
CA ASN A 8 -4.16 -4.17 -7.38
C ASN A 8 -3.35 -5.47 -7.50
N GLY A 9 -3.81 -6.52 -6.84
CA GLY A 9 -3.08 -7.77 -6.60
C GLY A 9 -2.48 -7.85 -5.18
N PHE A 10 -3.15 -8.54 -4.26
CA PHE A 10 -2.78 -8.72 -2.85
C PHE A 10 -2.17 -10.09 -2.50
N GLY A 11 -1.50 -10.67 -3.49
CA GLY A 11 -0.61 -11.81 -3.33
C GLY A 11 0.65 -11.51 -2.49
N ARG A 12 1.71 -12.30 -2.68
CA ARG A 12 2.95 -12.17 -1.89
C ARG A 12 3.55 -10.75 -1.93
N ILE A 13 3.61 -10.13 -3.11
CA ILE A 13 4.19 -8.80 -3.29
C ILE A 13 3.28 -7.72 -2.71
N GLY A 14 1.98 -7.74 -3.00
CA GLY A 14 1.03 -6.75 -2.48
C GLY A 14 1.04 -6.67 -0.94
N ARG A 15 1.15 -7.81 -0.26
CA ARG A 15 1.29 -7.85 1.21
C ARG A 15 2.60 -7.26 1.72
N MET A 16 3.71 -7.46 1.00
CA MET A 16 4.99 -6.85 1.37
C MET A 16 4.98 -5.33 1.15
N VAL A 17 4.39 -4.88 0.04
CA VAL A 17 4.22 -3.45 -0.26
C VAL A 17 3.35 -2.76 0.80
N PHE A 18 2.21 -3.37 1.16
CA PHE A 18 1.34 -2.81 2.21
C PHE A 18 2.05 -2.68 3.56
N ARG A 19 2.86 -3.69 3.93
CA ARG A 19 3.67 -3.64 5.16
C ARG A 19 4.71 -2.53 5.11
N ALA A 20 5.50 -2.46 4.03
CA ALA A 20 6.49 -1.42 3.87
C ALA A 20 5.87 -0.01 3.88
N ALA A 21 4.67 0.15 3.29
CA ALA A 21 3.96 1.43 3.29
C ALA A 21 3.61 1.95 4.69
N GLN A 22 3.56 1.10 5.72
CA GLN A 22 3.31 1.54 7.10
C GLN A 22 4.52 2.26 7.72
N ASP A 23 5.71 2.10 7.14
CA ASP A 23 6.95 2.74 7.63
C ASP A 23 7.16 4.15 7.04
N PHE A 24 6.23 4.62 6.18
CA PHE A 24 6.30 5.93 5.53
C PHE A 24 5.11 6.81 5.93
N ASP A 25 5.37 7.83 6.75
CA ASP A 25 4.34 8.75 7.26
C ASP A 25 3.61 9.55 6.17
N ASP A 26 4.19 9.63 4.96
CA ASP A 26 3.64 10.33 3.81
C ASP A 26 2.92 9.42 2.82
N VAL A 27 2.75 8.12 3.12
CA VAL A 27 2.05 7.16 2.26
C VAL A 27 0.76 6.67 2.92
N GLU A 28 -0.34 6.73 2.18
CA GLU A 28 -1.65 6.20 2.59
C GLU A 28 -2.11 5.15 1.55
N VAL A 29 -2.29 3.91 1.97
CA VAL A 29 -2.94 2.89 1.13
C VAL A 29 -4.45 3.08 1.21
N VAL A 30 -5.04 3.57 0.12
CA VAL A 30 -6.47 3.98 0.10
C VAL A 30 -7.41 2.91 -0.42
N GLY A 31 -6.87 1.81 -0.95
CA GLY A 31 -7.66 0.71 -1.46
C GLY A 31 -6.81 -0.46 -1.91
N ILE A 32 -7.35 -1.66 -1.74
CA ILE A 32 -6.76 -2.92 -2.20
C ILE A 32 -7.82 -3.64 -3.03
N ASN A 33 -7.46 -4.06 -4.23
CA ASN A 33 -8.28 -4.88 -5.12
C ASN A 33 -7.53 -6.18 -5.43
N ASP A 34 -8.09 -7.34 -5.12
CA ASP A 34 -7.52 -8.67 -5.39
C ASP A 34 -8.64 -9.70 -5.54
#